data_AF-A0A378PT86-F1
#
_entry.id   AF-A0A378PT86-F1
#
_cell.length_a   1.000
_cell.length_b   1.000
_cell.length_c   1.000
_cell.angle_alpha   90.00
_cell.angle_beta   90.00
_cell.angle_gamma   90.00
#
_symmetry.space_group_name_H-M   'P 1'
#
loop_
_entity.id
_entity.type
_entity.pdbx_description
1 polymer ?
#
loop_
_entity_poly.entity_id
_entity_poly.type
_entity_poly.pdbx_seq_one_letter_code
_entity_poly.pdbx_strand_id
1 'polypeptide(L)'
;MTDIFTLENKIKDMIDDLKGLCQTNGLSNQASEEVIITSVFLYKFLNDKFMANLKTFAEEIDMPVEDILKNENDELDAFYDTYNQDVAFKYEDTIEALINRVGEDDFYKLFDDALERISNYEENEAFNIETSDGTKKALFTRITENVESSKRNNFAKSVFGIISQDKFDFSPAFRNNFDFYSTIFEYLIKDYNVASGVYAEYFTPQAISNIIAKILVNMTPVEDKMYEVYDPSAGSGSLVLHLANELGEGSFGDRAIVYTQDISSKSTRFCV
;
A
#
# COMPACT_ATOMS: atom_id res chain seq x y z
N MET A 1 7.13 1.08 -22.38
CA MET A 1 5.93 0.44 -21.82
C MET A 1 6.43 -0.75 -21.03
N THR A 2 6.59 -0.60 -19.71
CA THR A 2 6.99 -1.72 -18.86
C THR A 2 5.86 -2.74 -18.94
N ASP A 3 6.18 -3.94 -19.41
CA ASP A 3 5.19 -5.02 -19.54
C ASP A 3 4.62 -5.34 -18.16
N ILE A 4 3.29 -5.29 -18.00
CA ILE A 4 2.60 -5.53 -16.72
C ILE A 4 3.05 -6.86 -16.10
N PHE A 5 3.29 -7.87 -16.94
CA PHE A 5 3.83 -9.16 -16.51
C PHE A 5 5.25 -9.08 -15.93
N THR A 6 6.10 -8.20 -16.45
CA THR A 6 7.46 -7.99 -15.90
C THR A 6 7.38 -7.39 -14.50
N LEU A 7 6.44 -6.48 -14.28
CA LEU A 7 6.27 -5.83 -12.98
C LEU A 7 5.63 -6.78 -11.96
N GLU A 8 4.64 -7.57 -12.39
CA GLU A 8 4.04 -8.64 -11.58
C GLU A 8 5.11 -9.66 -11.11
N ASN A 9 6.00 -10.09 -12.02
CA ASN A 9 7.08 -11.01 -11.66
C ASN A 9 8.06 -10.40 -10.66
N LYS A 10 8.46 -9.14 -10.84
CA LYS A 10 9.31 -8.43 -9.87
C LYS A 10 8.69 -8.42 -8.47
N ILE A 11 7.37 -8.28 -8.37
CA ILE A 11 6.71 -8.26 -7.06
C ILE A 11 6.65 -9.64 -6.44
N LYS A 12 6.33 -10.66 -7.23
CA LYS A 12 6.41 -12.06 -6.77
C LYS A 12 7.80 -12.38 -6.25
N ASP A 13 8.84 -11.98 -6.97
CA ASP A 13 10.23 -12.13 -6.54
C ASP A 13 10.50 -11.41 -5.21
N MET A 14 9.99 -10.17 -5.03
CA MET A 14 10.13 -9.45 -3.76
C MET A 14 9.43 -10.16 -2.60
N ILE A 15 8.22 -10.65 -2.84
CA ILE A 15 7.42 -11.38 -1.85
C ILE A 15 8.14 -12.67 -1.47
N ASP A 16 8.66 -13.41 -2.43
CA ASP A 16 9.38 -14.65 -2.19
C ASP A 16 10.73 -14.42 -1.49
N ASP A 17 11.45 -13.33 -1.81
CA ASP A 17 12.64 -12.89 -1.09
C ASP A 17 12.30 -12.59 0.40
N LEU A 18 11.18 -11.91 0.66
CA LEU A 18 10.71 -11.61 2.02
C LEU A 18 10.23 -12.86 2.77
N LYS A 19 9.56 -13.81 2.11
CA LYS A 19 9.20 -15.12 2.69
C LYS A 19 10.45 -15.90 3.09
N GLY A 20 11.46 -15.93 2.22
CA GLY A 20 12.76 -16.51 2.53
C GLY A 20 13.40 -15.89 3.78
N LEU A 21 13.34 -14.57 3.89
CA LEU A 21 13.82 -13.86 5.09
C LEU A 21 13.01 -14.23 6.34
N CYS A 22 11.68 -14.30 6.27
CA CYS A 22 10.83 -14.71 7.39
C CYS A 22 11.13 -16.16 7.82
N GLN A 23 11.33 -17.06 6.86
CA GLN A 23 11.66 -18.46 7.12
C GLN A 23 12.99 -18.60 7.87
N THR A 24 14.04 -17.90 7.45
CA THR A 24 15.36 -17.93 8.12
C THR A 24 15.31 -17.35 9.55
N ASN A 25 14.30 -16.55 9.86
CA ASN A 25 14.05 -15.98 11.19
C ASN A 25 13.02 -16.75 12.02
N GLY A 26 12.56 -17.91 11.54
CA GLY A 26 11.66 -18.79 12.29
C GLY A 26 10.19 -18.36 12.30
N LEU A 27 9.77 -17.53 11.34
CA LEU A 27 8.41 -17.00 11.22
C LEU A 27 7.55 -17.75 10.19
N SER A 28 8.08 -18.80 9.57
CA SER A 28 7.40 -19.52 8.48
C SER A 28 6.02 -20.04 8.88
N ASN A 29 5.02 -19.75 8.03
CA ASN A 29 3.61 -20.10 8.17
C ASN A 29 2.95 -19.55 9.45
N GLN A 30 3.47 -18.46 10.01
CA GLN A 30 2.89 -17.78 11.16
C GLN A 30 2.11 -16.54 10.73
N ALA A 31 1.15 -16.11 11.55
CA ALA A 31 0.44 -14.85 11.34
C ALA A 31 1.41 -13.64 11.28
N SER A 32 2.55 -13.72 11.96
CA SER A 32 3.59 -12.70 11.94
C SER A 32 4.27 -12.56 10.57
N GLU A 33 4.43 -13.64 9.80
CA GLU A 33 4.97 -13.59 8.43
C GLU A 33 4.03 -12.81 7.50
N GLU A 34 2.72 -13.09 7.55
CA GLU A 34 1.70 -12.35 6.81
C GLU A 34 1.77 -10.85 7.14
N VAL A 35 1.79 -10.51 8.43
CA VAL A 35 1.85 -9.11 8.91
C VAL A 35 3.11 -8.40 8.41
N ILE A 36 4.27 -9.06 8.50
CA ILE A 36 5.54 -8.49 8.03
C ILE A 36 5.50 -8.24 6.53
N ILE A 37 5.14 -9.25 5.74
CA ILE A 37 5.24 -9.16 4.28
C ILE A 37 4.26 -8.13 3.74
N THR A 38 3.02 -8.14 4.23
CA THR A 38 2.01 -7.15 3.83
C THR A 38 2.40 -5.73 4.25
N SER A 39 2.93 -5.54 5.47
CA SER A 39 3.36 -4.22 5.95
C SER A 39 4.58 -3.69 5.18
N VAL A 40 5.59 -4.53 4.94
CA VAL A 40 6.79 -4.14 4.18
C VAL A 40 6.43 -3.82 2.72
N PHE A 41 5.58 -4.64 2.11
CA PHE A 41 5.11 -4.42 0.76
C PHE A 41 4.34 -3.09 0.65
N LEU A 42 3.37 -2.87 1.54
CA LEU A 42 2.58 -1.65 1.58
C LEU A 42 3.46 -0.42 1.81
N TYR A 43 4.40 -0.49 2.75
CA TYR A 43 5.37 0.58 3.00
C TYR A 43 6.20 0.91 1.75
N LYS A 44 6.72 -0.10 1.05
CA LYS A 44 7.44 0.11 -0.22
C LYS A 44 6.57 0.75 -1.29
N PHE A 45 5.35 0.25 -1.45
CA PHE A 45 4.42 0.73 -2.46
C PHE A 45 4.04 2.19 -2.22
N LEU A 46 3.66 2.54 -0.99
CA LEU A 46 3.28 3.90 -0.63
C LEU A 46 4.46 4.87 -0.73
N ASN A 47 5.66 4.44 -0.29
CA ASN A 47 6.88 5.23 -0.46
C ASN A 47 7.17 5.51 -1.95
N ASP A 48 7.06 4.50 -2.81
CA ASP A 48 7.29 4.70 -4.25
C ASP A 48 6.26 5.62 -4.89
N LYS A 49 4.98 5.51 -4.48
CA LYS A 49 3.91 6.39 -4.94
C LYS A 49 4.20 7.83 -4.54
N PHE A 50 4.53 8.04 -3.27
CA PHE A 50 4.92 9.34 -2.73
C PHE A 50 6.09 9.92 -3.52
N MET A 51 7.18 9.17 -3.71
CA MET A 51 8.35 9.67 -4.45
C MET A 51 8.05 9.93 -5.93
N ALA A 52 7.17 9.16 -6.58
CA ALA A 52 6.78 9.38 -7.97
C ALA A 52 5.92 10.65 -8.13
N ASN A 53 4.95 10.85 -7.22
CA ASN A 53 4.11 12.04 -7.19
C ASN A 53 4.94 13.28 -6.85
N LEU A 54 5.84 13.17 -5.87
CA LEU A 54 6.72 14.26 -5.47
C LEU A 54 7.64 14.70 -6.61
N LYS A 55 8.18 13.75 -7.39
CA LYS A 55 8.97 14.07 -8.60
C LYS A 55 8.13 14.77 -9.66
N THR A 56 6.88 14.35 -9.85
CA THR A 56 5.97 14.98 -10.82
C THR A 56 5.66 16.41 -10.40
N PHE A 57 5.32 16.62 -9.13
CA PHE A 57 5.10 17.95 -8.56
C PHE A 57 6.34 18.84 -8.66
N ALA A 58 7.51 18.30 -8.33
CA ALA A 58 8.80 18.97 -8.44
C ALA A 58 9.08 19.48 -9.87
N GLU A 59 8.79 18.67 -10.88
CA GLU A 59 8.89 19.06 -12.29
C GLU A 59 7.89 20.16 -12.67
N GLU A 60 6.68 20.15 -12.11
CA GLU A 60 5.65 21.16 -12.37
C GLU A 60 5.99 22.54 -11.79
N ILE A 61 6.63 22.56 -10.61
CA ILE A 61 7.00 23.81 -9.92
C ILE A 61 8.46 24.24 -10.18
N ASP A 62 9.20 23.50 -11.01
CA ASP A 62 10.63 23.71 -11.32
C ASP A 62 11.52 23.82 -10.07
N MET A 63 11.33 22.89 -9.13
CA MET A 63 12.07 22.83 -7.87
C MET A 63 12.67 21.44 -7.63
N PRO A 64 13.91 21.32 -7.11
CA PRO A 64 14.47 20.03 -6.72
C PRO A 64 13.63 19.35 -5.62
N VAL A 65 13.49 18.02 -5.72
CA VAL A 65 12.77 17.20 -4.73
C VAL A 65 13.33 17.40 -3.32
N GLU A 66 14.66 17.53 -3.20
CA GLU A 66 15.34 17.74 -1.92
C GLU A 66 14.98 19.06 -1.25
N ASP A 67 14.63 20.09 -2.02
CA ASP A 67 14.25 21.39 -1.48
C ASP A 67 12.79 21.38 -1.02
N ILE A 68 11.90 20.72 -1.76
CA ILE A 68 10.50 20.49 -1.35
C ILE A 68 10.44 19.69 -0.04
N LEU A 69 11.28 18.66 0.09
CA LEU A 69 11.33 17.81 1.28
C LEU A 69 11.83 18.53 2.54
N LYS A 70 12.56 19.64 2.41
CA LYS A 70 12.93 20.47 3.58
C LYS A 70 11.74 21.31 4.07
N ASN A 71 10.73 21.50 3.22
CA ASN A 71 9.53 22.29 3.49
C ASN A 71 9.87 23.69 4.05
N GLU A 72 10.88 24.37 3.49
CA GLU A 72 11.34 25.66 4.01
C GLU A 72 10.34 26.80 3.73
N ASN A 73 9.53 26.70 2.67
CA ASN A 73 8.47 27.65 2.34
C ASN A 73 7.12 26.96 2.10
N ASP A 74 6.79 25.95 2.91
CA ASP A 74 5.50 25.23 2.89
C ASP A 74 5.21 24.49 1.55
N GLU A 75 6.25 24.15 0.76
CA GLU A 75 6.08 23.46 -0.52
C GLU A 75 5.55 22.02 -0.37
N LEU A 76 5.87 21.35 0.74
CA LEU A 76 5.35 20.03 1.06
C LEU A 76 3.85 20.11 1.44
N ASP A 77 3.42 21.21 2.05
CA ASP A 77 2.01 21.44 2.36
C ASP A 77 1.21 21.61 1.07
N ALA A 78 1.74 22.37 0.10
CA ALA A 78 1.14 22.51 -1.23
C ALA A 78 1.11 21.19 -2.03
N PHE A 79 2.12 20.33 -1.84
CA PHE A 79 2.10 18.97 -2.36
C PHE A 79 0.94 18.18 -1.76
N TYR A 80 0.73 18.21 -0.44
CA TYR A 80 -0.39 17.49 0.18
C TYR A 80 -1.77 18.07 -0.13
N ASP A 81 -1.89 19.36 -0.40
CA ASP A 81 -3.13 19.94 -0.95
C ASP A 81 -3.48 19.33 -2.32
N THR A 82 -2.46 19.04 -3.14
CA THR A 82 -2.61 18.45 -4.48
C THR A 82 -2.88 16.94 -4.41
N TYR A 83 -2.21 16.23 -3.49
CA TYR A 83 -2.28 14.77 -3.34
C TYR A 83 -2.99 14.37 -2.03
N ASN A 84 -4.10 15.03 -1.69
CA ASN A 84 -4.79 14.86 -0.40
C ASN A 84 -5.47 13.49 -0.16
N GLN A 85 -5.52 12.63 -1.18
CA GLN A 85 -6.02 11.25 -1.08
C GLN A 85 -4.89 10.23 -0.87
N ASP A 86 -3.63 10.68 -0.80
CA ASP A 86 -2.48 9.81 -0.64
C ASP A 86 -1.94 9.81 0.79
N VAL A 87 -1.34 8.69 1.19
CA VAL A 87 -0.66 8.58 2.48
C VAL A 87 0.54 9.54 2.50
N ALA A 88 0.57 10.41 3.49
CA ALA A 88 1.64 11.37 3.72
C ALA A 88 2.90 10.70 4.28
N PHE A 89 4.05 11.07 3.69
CA PHE A 89 5.40 10.66 4.13
C PHE A 89 6.28 11.89 4.34
N LYS A 90 7.00 11.94 5.45
CA LYS A 90 8.10 12.89 5.64
C LYS A 90 9.41 12.27 5.16
N TYR A 91 10.38 13.10 4.77
CA TYR A 91 11.66 12.61 4.24
C TYR A 91 12.31 11.55 5.14
N GLU A 92 12.31 11.77 6.45
CA GLU A 92 12.95 10.88 7.44
C GLU A 92 12.35 9.47 7.49
N ASP A 93 11.12 9.29 7.00
CA ASP A 93 10.42 7.99 6.93
C ASP A 93 10.48 7.37 5.54
N THR A 94 11.16 8.00 4.58
CA THR A 94 11.34 7.41 3.26
C THR A 94 12.35 6.27 3.29
N ILE A 95 12.24 5.36 2.34
CA ILE A 95 13.23 4.29 2.16
C ILE A 95 14.62 4.87 1.88
N GLU A 96 14.69 5.97 1.14
CA GLU A 96 15.94 6.66 0.82
C GLU A 96 16.62 7.24 2.07
N ALA A 97 15.88 7.90 2.97
CA ALA A 97 16.45 8.40 4.20
C ALA A 97 16.89 7.28 5.16
N LEU A 98 16.06 6.23 5.28
CA LEU A 98 16.36 5.12 6.18
C LEU A 98 17.53 4.25 5.67
N ILE A 99 17.65 4.00 4.36
CA ILE A 99 18.76 3.19 3.83
C ILE A 99 20.13 3.87 4.07
N ASN A 100 20.18 5.20 4.06
CA ASN A 100 21.39 5.96 4.41
C ASN A 100 21.83 5.74 5.87
N ARG A 101 20.93 5.24 6.72
CA ARG A 101 21.14 4.97 8.15
C ARG A 101 21.16 3.47 8.47
N VAL A 102 21.14 2.59 7.45
CA VAL A 102 21.14 1.12 7.61
C VAL A 102 22.36 0.58 8.37
N GLY A 103 23.45 1.36 8.43
CA GLY A 103 24.66 1.03 9.16
C GLY A 103 24.49 1.04 10.69
N GLU A 104 23.49 1.73 11.24
CA GLU A 104 23.34 1.93 12.68
C GLU A 104 23.09 0.63 13.47
N ASP A 105 23.51 0.60 14.74
CA ASP A 105 23.42 -0.58 15.61
C ASP A 105 21.97 -0.88 16.05
N ASP A 106 21.12 0.13 16.06
CA ASP A 106 19.70 0.06 16.43
C ASP A 106 18.78 0.42 15.24
N PHE A 107 19.21 0.13 13.99
CA PHE A 107 18.46 0.46 12.78
C PHE A 107 17.01 -0.05 12.80
N TYR A 108 16.75 -1.21 13.40
CA TYR A 108 15.39 -1.73 13.55
C TYR A 108 14.43 -0.77 14.27
N LYS A 109 14.92 0.04 15.22
CA LYS A 109 14.09 1.05 15.90
C LYS A 109 13.69 2.15 14.93
N LEU A 110 14.63 2.63 14.10
CA LEU A 110 14.33 3.66 13.11
C LEU A 110 13.25 3.22 12.13
N PHE A 111 13.30 1.95 11.71
CA PHE A 111 12.30 1.39 10.83
C PHE A 111 10.93 1.26 11.51
N ASP A 112 10.88 0.66 12.71
CA ASP A 112 9.64 0.51 13.46
C ASP A 112 9.03 1.86 13.85
N ASP A 113 9.86 2.85 14.19
CA ASP A 113 9.43 4.21 14.52
C ASP A 113 8.92 4.95 13.28
N ALA A 114 9.48 4.72 12.10
CA ALA A 114 8.97 5.30 10.85
C ALA A 114 7.57 4.78 10.53
N LEU A 115 7.35 3.47 10.65
CA LEU A 115 6.02 2.86 10.49
C LEU A 115 4.99 3.46 11.46
N GLU A 116 5.38 3.60 12.73
CA GLU A 116 4.53 4.21 13.75
C GLU A 116 4.27 5.69 13.46
N ARG A 117 5.28 6.48 13.08
CA ARG A 117 5.12 7.90 12.73
C ARG A 117 4.17 8.10 11.56
N ILE A 118 4.36 7.37 10.45
CA ILE A 118 3.48 7.45 9.28
C ILE A 118 2.01 7.26 9.69
N SER A 119 1.73 6.29 10.56
CA SER A 119 0.36 6.01 10.99
C SER A 119 -0.26 7.07 11.91
N ASN A 120 0.57 7.92 12.52
CA ASN A 120 0.17 8.92 13.50
C ASN A 120 0.28 10.36 12.97
N TYR A 121 0.62 10.56 11.69
CA TYR A 121 0.52 11.87 11.06
C TYR A 121 -0.93 12.34 10.99
N GLU A 122 -1.15 13.64 11.17
CA GLU A 122 -2.49 14.24 11.17
C GLU A 122 -3.14 14.09 9.80
N GLU A 123 -2.32 14.24 8.75
CA GLU A 123 -2.63 14.03 7.34
C GLU A 123 -3.11 12.60 7.06
N ASN A 124 -2.68 11.63 7.87
CA ASN A 124 -2.99 10.22 7.68
C ASN A 124 -4.15 9.71 8.56
N GLU A 125 -4.82 10.58 9.31
CA GLU A 125 -5.89 10.16 10.22
C GLU A 125 -7.03 9.43 9.50
N ALA A 126 -7.31 9.81 8.25
CA ALA A 126 -8.35 9.21 7.40
C ALA A 126 -8.05 7.75 7.00
N PHE A 127 -6.78 7.34 7.00
CA PHE A 127 -6.37 5.97 6.63
C PHE A 127 -6.37 5.00 7.81
N ASN A 128 -6.66 5.48 9.02
CA ASN A 128 -6.81 4.62 10.19
C ASN A 128 -8.18 3.94 10.18
N ILE A 129 -8.19 2.62 10.36
CA ILE A 129 -9.42 1.82 10.30
C ILE A 129 -10.19 1.97 11.61
N GLU A 130 -11.38 2.53 11.56
CA GLU A 130 -12.29 2.55 12.70
C GLU A 130 -12.90 1.16 12.90
N THR A 131 -12.66 0.56 14.05
CA THR A 131 -13.21 -0.75 14.42
C THR A 131 -14.59 -0.59 15.07
N SER A 132 -15.34 -1.70 15.12
CA SER A 132 -16.73 -1.72 15.60
C SER A 132 -16.92 -1.24 17.05
N ASP A 133 -15.84 -1.21 17.84
CA ASP A 133 -15.80 -0.72 19.23
C ASP A 133 -15.38 0.75 19.35
N GLY A 134 -15.21 1.46 18.23
CA GLY A 134 -14.81 2.87 18.18
C GLY A 134 -13.32 3.09 18.37
N THR A 135 -12.49 2.04 18.36
CA THR A 135 -11.03 2.19 18.36
C THR A 135 -10.50 2.39 16.94
N LYS A 136 -9.43 3.18 16.78
CA LYS A 136 -8.75 3.35 15.49
C LYS A 136 -7.57 2.40 15.42
N LYS A 137 -7.57 1.51 14.43
CA LYS A 137 -6.46 0.61 14.13
C LYS A 137 -5.51 1.31 13.15
N ALA A 138 -4.27 1.48 13.59
CA ALA A 138 -3.21 2.10 12.80
C ALA A 138 -2.97 1.37 11.47
N LEU A 139 -2.63 2.16 10.43
CA LEU A 139 -2.22 1.70 9.11
C LEU A 139 -1.05 0.72 9.21
N PHE A 140 0.01 1.14 9.91
CA PHE A 140 1.17 0.32 10.25
C PHE A 140 1.29 0.08 11.74
N THR A 141 2.05 -0.97 12.08
CA THR A 141 2.45 -1.31 13.44
C THR A 141 3.91 -1.70 13.42
N ARG A 142 4.61 -1.62 14.56
CA ARG A 142 5.98 -2.16 14.68
C ARG A 142 6.00 -3.63 14.23
N ILE A 143 6.89 -3.97 13.31
CA ILE A 143 6.97 -5.32 12.74
C ILE A 143 8.19 -6.10 13.19
N THR A 144 9.29 -5.42 13.55
CA THR A 144 10.51 -6.12 13.99
C THR A 144 10.32 -6.77 15.36
N GLU A 145 9.30 -6.34 16.11
CA GLU A 145 8.94 -6.94 17.41
C GLU A 145 8.53 -8.41 17.31
N ASN A 146 8.03 -8.83 16.14
CA ASN A 146 7.70 -10.23 15.84
C ASN A 146 8.94 -11.13 15.71
N VAL A 147 10.13 -10.54 15.58
CA VAL A 147 11.41 -11.24 15.45
C VAL A 147 12.11 -11.28 16.81
N GLU A 148 12.84 -12.37 17.06
CA GLU A 148 13.69 -12.52 18.24
C GLU A 148 14.59 -11.30 18.43
N SER A 149 14.65 -10.76 19.65
CA SER A 149 15.32 -9.47 19.96
C SER A 149 16.76 -9.40 19.45
N SER A 150 17.50 -10.52 19.52
CA SER A 150 18.88 -10.65 19.05
C SER A 150 19.05 -10.54 17.53
N LYS A 151 17.98 -10.75 16.76
CA LYS A 151 17.98 -10.80 15.28
C LYS A 151 17.34 -9.57 14.64
N ARG A 152 16.60 -8.75 15.41
CA ARG A 152 15.82 -7.60 14.88
C ARG A 152 16.63 -6.67 13.99
N ASN A 153 17.83 -6.31 14.42
CA ASN A 153 18.66 -5.38 13.65
C ASN A 153 19.07 -5.98 12.30
N ASN A 154 19.55 -7.22 12.28
CA ASN A 154 19.91 -7.90 11.05
C ASN A 154 18.69 -8.11 10.14
N PHE A 155 17.54 -8.47 10.72
CA PHE A 155 16.29 -8.62 10.00
C PHE A 155 15.88 -7.31 9.31
N ALA A 156 15.86 -6.19 10.02
CA ALA A 156 15.52 -4.88 9.45
C ALA A 156 16.48 -4.49 8.32
N LYS A 157 17.79 -4.70 8.50
CA LYS A 157 18.78 -4.45 7.43
C LYS A 157 18.54 -5.33 6.21
N SER A 158 18.19 -6.60 6.40
CA SER A 158 17.86 -7.51 5.30
C SER A 158 16.58 -7.12 4.58
N VAL A 159 15.54 -6.66 5.30
CA VAL A 159 14.31 -6.10 4.68
C VAL A 159 14.68 -4.95 3.76
N PHE A 160 15.48 -4.00 4.24
CA PHE A 160 15.94 -2.86 3.45
C PHE A 160 16.80 -3.28 2.25
N GLY A 161 17.68 -4.27 2.42
CA GLY A 161 18.46 -4.84 1.32
C GLY A 161 17.64 -5.59 0.26
N ILE A 162 16.40 -5.98 0.57
CA ILE A 162 15.45 -6.52 -0.41
C ILE A 162 14.73 -5.37 -1.09
N ILE A 163 14.01 -4.53 -0.32
CA ILE A 163 13.10 -3.53 -0.89
C ILE A 163 13.83 -2.39 -1.61
N SER A 164 15.10 -2.10 -1.29
CA SER A 164 15.86 -1.02 -1.94
C SER A 164 16.51 -1.43 -3.26
N GLN A 165 16.30 -2.65 -3.76
CA GLN A 165 16.90 -3.09 -5.00
C GLN A 165 16.24 -2.38 -6.19
N ASP A 166 17.04 -1.84 -7.13
CA ASP A 166 16.56 -1.16 -8.34
C ASP A 166 15.60 -2.00 -9.19
N LYS A 167 15.68 -3.34 -9.06
CA LYS A 167 14.76 -4.26 -9.74
C LYS A 167 13.29 -4.05 -9.27
N PHE A 168 13.07 -3.48 -8.09
CA PHE A 168 11.77 -3.19 -7.49
C PHE A 168 11.39 -1.70 -7.54
N ASP A 169 11.55 -1.06 -8.71
CA ASP A 169 10.96 0.26 -8.96
C ASP A 169 9.50 0.11 -9.43
N PHE A 170 8.55 0.57 -8.61
CA PHE A 170 7.11 0.55 -8.93
C PHE A 170 6.61 1.85 -9.54
N SER A 171 7.46 2.88 -9.73
CA SER A 171 7.07 4.15 -10.35
C SER A 171 6.29 4.00 -11.68
N PRO A 172 6.62 3.04 -12.58
CA PRO A 172 5.85 2.83 -13.80
C PRO A 172 4.42 2.32 -13.59
N ALA A 173 4.12 1.69 -12.44
CA ALA A 173 2.79 1.18 -12.11
C ALA A 173 1.76 2.29 -11.94
N PHE A 174 2.16 3.41 -11.33
CA PHE A 174 1.26 4.51 -10.98
C PHE A 174 0.73 5.29 -12.19
N ARG A 175 1.17 4.95 -13.40
CA ARG A 175 0.59 5.49 -14.64
C ARG A 175 -0.59 4.67 -15.17
N ASN A 176 -0.71 3.40 -14.76
CA ASN A 176 -1.78 2.49 -15.17
C ASN A 176 -2.60 2.04 -13.94
N ASN A 177 -2.81 2.98 -13.03
CA ASN A 177 -2.99 2.94 -11.57
C ASN A 177 -3.66 1.74 -10.88
N PHE A 178 -4.52 0.97 -11.52
CA PHE A 178 -5.56 0.28 -10.79
C PHE A 178 -5.50 -1.27 -10.85
N ASP A 179 -5.41 -1.83 -12.06
CA ASP A 179 -5.43 -3.29 -12.25
C ASP A 179 -4.21 -3.98 -11.62
N PHE A 180 -3.07 -3.29 -11.59
CA PHE A 180 -1.81 -3.81 -11.09
C PHE A 180 -1.82 -4.07 -9.58
N TYR A 181 -2.36 -3.13 -8.79
CA TYR A 181 -2.42 -3.24 -7.33
C TYR A 181 -3.25 -4.45 -6.92
N SER A 182 -4.45 -4.58 -7.51
CA SER A 182 -5.37 -5.68 -7.20
C SER A 182 -4.77 -7.07 -7.48
N THR A 183 -4.02 -7.25 -8.58
CA THR A 183 -3.37 -8.54 -8.92
C THR A 183 -2.33 -8.96 -7.88
N ILE A 184 -1.60 -8.00 -7.33
CA ILE A 184 -0.54 -8.26 -6.35
C ILE A 184 -1.12 -8.58 -4.98
N PHE A 185 -2.11 -7.80 -4.54
CA PHE A 185 -2.78 -8.07 -3.29
C PHE A 185 -3.48 -9.42 -3.32
N GLU A 186 -4.06 -9.81 -4.47
CA GLU A 186 -4.57 -11.16 -4.68
C GLU A 186 -3.46 -12.21 -4.48
N TYR A 187 -2.26 -11.98 -5.05
CA TYR A 187 -1.13 -12.91 -4.88
C TYR A 187 -0.67 -13.01 -3.42
N LEU A 188 -0.56 -11.88 -2.71
CA LEU A 188 -0.23 -11.85 -1.28
C LEU A 188 -1.26 -12.65 -0.46
N ILE A 189 -2.54 -12.37 -0.65
CA ILE A 189 -3.63 -12.94 0.15
C ILE A 189 -3.87 -14.43 -0.19
N LYS A 190 -3.66 -14.83 -1.44
CA LYS A 190 -3.82 -16.22 -1.89
C LYS A 190 -2.98 -17.20 -1.08
N ASP A 191 -1.73 -16.85 -0.80
CA ASP A 191 -0.81 -17.76 -0.09
C ASP A 191 -1.14 -17.86 1.40
N TYR A 192 -1.65 -16.80 2.04
CA TYR A 192 -2.00 -16.81 3.47
C TYR A 192 -3.41 -17.34 3.78
N ASN A 193 -4.34 -17.30 2.82
CA ASN A 193 -5.66 -17.93 2.97
C ASN A 193 -5.62 -19.46 2.91
N VAL A 194 -4.61 -20.06 2.25
CA VAL A 194 -4.46 -21.53 2.18
C VAL A 194 -4.07 -22.11 3.56
N ALA A 195 -3.34 -21.35 4.37
CA ALA A 195 -2.85 -21.78 5.68
C ALA A 195 -3.91 -21.78 6.79
N SER A 196 -4.99 -20.98 6.65
CA SER A 196 -6.03 -20.83 7.69
C SER A 196 -7.14 -21.89 7.65
N GLY A 197 -7.17 -22.74 6.62
CA GLY A 197 -8.14 -23.84 6.49
C GLY A 197 -9.56 -23.42 6.13
N VAL A 198 -9.86 -22.12 6.06
CA VAL A 198 -11.16 -21.59 5.61
C VAL A 198 -10.96 -20.98 4.23
N TYR A 199 -11.09 -21.83 3.21
CA TYR A 199 -11.25 -21.36 1.84
C TYR A 199 -12.60 -20.63 1.72
N ALA A 200 -12.59 -19.42 1.17
CA ALA A 200 -13.71 -18.79 0.46
C ALA A 200 -14.68 -17.84 1.19
N GLU A 201 -14.20 -16.84 1.96
CA GLU A 201 -15.10 -15.72 2.36
C GLU A 201 -14.61 -14.30 2.03
N TYR A 202 -13.39 -14.09 1.51
CA TYR A 202 -12.81 -12.71 1.50
C TYR A 202 -12.48 -12.12 0.12
N PHE A 203 -12.73 -12.82 -0.99
CA PHE A 203 -12.23 -12.36 -2.29
C PHE A 203 -13.07 -12.78 -3.50
N THR A 204 -13.32 -11.81 -4.39
CA THR A 204 -13.83 -12.03 -5.76
C THR A 204 -12.65 -11.96 -6.74
N PRO A 205 -12.36 -13.03 -7.51
CA PRO A 205 -11.28 -13.04 -8.50
C PRO A 205 -11.28 -11.84 -9.43
N GLN A 206 -10.10 -11.27 -9.72
CA GLN A 206 -9.99 -10.04 -10.51
C GLN A 206 -10.73 -10.12 -11.85
N ALA A 207 -10.61 -11.25 -12.55
CA ALA A 207 -11.32 -11.49 -13.80
C ALA A 207 -12.85 -11.41 -13.63
N ILE A 208 -13.38 -11.87 -12.49
CA ILE A 208 -14.80 -11.83 -12.17
C ILE A 208 -15.21 -10.41 -11.75
N SER A 209 -14.43 -9.74 -10.89
CA SER A 209 -14.66 -8.34 -10.50
C SER A 209 -14.70 -7.40 -11.70
N ASN A 210 -13.76 -7.54 -12.63
CA ASN A 210 -13.68 -6.77 -13.87
C ASN A 210 -14.91 -7.00 -14.78
N ILE A 211 -15.33 -8.26 -14.95
CA ILE A 211 -16.54 -8.58 -15.73
C ILE A 211 -17.78 -7.96 -15.09
N ILE A 212 -17.93 -8.10 -13.76
CA ILE A 212 -19.08 -7.54 -13.03
C ILE A 212 -19.10 -6.01 -13.14
N ALA A 213 -17.95 -5.36 -12.96
CA ALA A 213 -17.84 -3.90 -13.08
C ALA A 213 -18.25 -3.41 -14.47
N LYS A 214 -17.70 -4.01 -15.53
CA LYS A 214 -18.06 -3.70 -16.92
C LYS A 214 -19.53 -3.89 -17.22
N ILE A 215 -20.14 -4.94 -16.68
CA ILE A 215 -21.58 -5.15 -16.85
C ILE A 215 -22.32 -4.03 -16.13
N LEU A 216 -22.15 -3.88 -14.81
CA LEU A 216 -22.94 -2.98 -13.97
C LEU A 216 -22.83 -1.51 -14.39
N VAL A 217 -21.61 -1.01 -14.64
CA VAL A 217 -21.38 0.39 -15.01
C VAL A 217 -21.99 0.69 -16.38
N ASN A 218 -21.88 -0.22 -17.34
CA ASN A 218 -22.39 -0.02 -18.69
C ASN A 218 -23.85 -0.46 -18.88
N MET A 219 -24.58 -0.82 -17.81
CA MET A 219 -26.03 -1.06 -17.89
C MET A 219 -26.81 0.23 -18.24
N THR A 220 -26.22 1.38 -17.95
CA THR A 220 -26.75 2.71 -18.28
C THR A 220 -25.61 3.61 -18.77
N PRO A 221 -25.88 4.63 -19.61
CA PRO A 221 -24.86 5.62 -19.94
C PRO A 221 -24.28 6.26 -18.68
N VAL A 222 -22.95 6.27 -18.58
CA VAL A 222 -22.24 6.96 -17.49
C VAL A 222 -22.38 8.46 -17.72
N GLU A 223 -22.98 9.15 -16.76
CA GLU A 223 -23.17 10.59 -16.75
C GLU A 223 -22.04 11.27 -15.98
N ASP A 224 -21.83 12.55 -16.22
CA ASP A 224 -20.85 13.34 -15.47
C ASP A 224 -21.41 13.74 -14.09
N LYS A 225 -21.57 12.76 -13.21
CA LYS A 225 -22.00 12.90 -11.80
C LYS A 225 -21.24 11.94 -10.88
N MET A 226 -21.36 12.17 -9.57
CA MET A 226 -20.88 11.24 -8.55
C MET A 226 -21.81 10.03 -8.41
N TYR A 227 -21.21 8.85 -8.26
CA TYR A 227 -21.86 7.56 -8.06
C TYR A 227 -21.43 6.98 -6.71
N GLU A 228 -22.41 6.62 -5.88
CA GLU A 228 -22.15 5.94 -4.62
C GLU A 228 -22.09 4.43 -4.86
N VAL A 229 -20.97 3.81 -4.49
CA VAL A 229 -20.78 2.35 -4.57
C VAL A 229 -20.67 1.81 -3.16
N TYR A 230 -21.59 0.92 -2.79
CA TYR A 230 -21.63 0.31 -1.46
C TYR A 230 -21.54 -1.21 -1.54
N ASP A 231 -20.58 -1.81 -0.83
CA ASP A 231 -20.48 -3.25 -0.63
C ASP A 231 -20.44 -3.59 0.87
N PRO A 232 -21.53 -4.19 1.42
CA PRO A 232 -21.63 -4.52 2.83
C PRO A 232 -20.79 -5.75 3.26
N SER A 233 -20.13 -6.41 2.31
CA SER A 233 -19.28 -7.58 2.53
C SER A 233 -18.09 -7.56 1.56
N ALA A 234 -17.38 -6.44 1.54
CA ALA A 234 -16.42 -6.11 0.48
C ALA A 234 -15.21 -7.06 0.45
N GLY A 235 -14.93 -7.78 1.55
CA GLY A 235 -13.71 -8.54 1.69
C GLY A 235 -12.52 -7.62 1.50
N SER A 236 -11.67 -7.98 0.53
CA SER A 236 -10.52 -7.17 0.08
C SER A 236 -10.84 -5.86 -0.66
N GLY A 237 -12.12 -5.56 -0.93
CA GLY A 237 -12.52 -4.39 -1.72
C GLY A 237 -12.39 -4.54 -3.24
N SER A 238 -11.83 -5.65 -3.73
CA SER A 238 -11.56 -5.92 -5.17
C SER A 238 -12.71 -5.50 -6.09
N LEU A 239 -13.96 -5.92 -5.83
CA LEU A 239 -15.10 -5.59 -6.69
C LEU A 239 -15.40 -4.09 -6.74
N VAL A 240 -15.44 -3.45 -5.57
CA VAL A 240 -15.78 -2.03 -5.45
C VAL A 240 -14.73 -1.15 -6.11
N LEU A 241 -13.48 -1.53 -5.94
CA LEU A 241 -12.36 -0.88 -6.58
C LEU A 241 -12.47 -1.01 -8.13
N HIS A 242 -12.83 -2.18 -8.68
CA HIS A 242 -13.07 -2.33 -10.13
C HIS A 242 -14.26 -1.52 -10.63
N LEU A 243 -15.31 -1.37 -9.83
CA LEU A 243 -16.45 -0.52 -10.14
C LEU A 243 -16.04 0.95 -10.23
N ALA A 244 -15.22 1.43 -9.29
CA ALA A 244 -14.69 2.79 -9.31
C ALA A 244 -13.83 3.05 -10.56
N ASN A 245 -12.92 2.13 -10.88
CA ASN A 245 -12.09 2.22 -12.08
C ASN A 245 -12.89 2.23 -13.39
N GLU A 246 -13.93 1.38 -13.49
CA GLU A 246 -14.77 1.34 -14.68
C GLU A 246 -15.66 2.60 -14.82
N LEU A 247 -16.06 3.23 -13.70
CA LEU A 247 -16.76 4.53 -13.71
C LEU A 247 -15.87 5.68 -14.22
N GLY A 248 -14.57 5.58 -13.95
CA GLY A 248 -13.53 6.52 -14.37
C GLY A 248 -13.71 7.93 -13.80
N GLU A 249 -13.04 8.89 -14.43
CA GLU A 249 -13.02 10.29 -14.01
C GLU A 249 -14.04 11.16 -14.77
N GLY A 250 -14.57 12.15 -14.07
CA GLY A 250 -15.45 13.20 -14.57
C GLY A 250 -14.84 14.59 -14.47
N SER A 251 -15.65 15.64 -14.65
CA SER A 251 -15.18 17.03 -14.57
C SER A 251 -14.71 17.47 -13.17
N PHE A 252 -14.97 16.66 -12.15
CA PHE A 252 -14.66 16.89 -10.74
C PHE A 252 -13.73 15.82 -10.14
N GLY A 253 -13.01 15.06 -10.98
CA GLY A 253 -12.14 13.96 -10.56
C GLY A 253 -12.85 12.61 -10.58
N ASP A 254 -12.45 11.70 -9.70
CA ASP A 254 -13.05 10.36 -9.61
C ASP A 254 -14.58 10.43 -9.44
N ARG A 255 -15.31 9.66 -10.25
CA ARG A 255 -16.79 9.64 -10.19
C ARG A 255 -17.34 8.76 -9.09
N ALA A 256 -16.52 7.95 -8.42
CA ALA A 256 -16.99 6.96 -7.46
C ALA A 256 -16.74 7.41 -6.01
N ILE A 257 -17.79 7.39 -5.21
CA ILE A 257 -17.71 7.48 -3.74
C ILE A 257 -17.91 6.08 -3.20
N VAL A 258 -16.86 5.53 -2.62
CA VAL A 258 -16.79 4.12 -2.21
C VAL A 258 -17.08 3.98 -0.72
N TYR A 259 -18.01 3.10 -0.39
CA TYR A 259 -18.32 2.69 0.97
C TYR A 259 -18.19 1.16 1.07
N THR A 260 -17.41 0.68 2.03
CA THR A 260 -17.20 -0.76 2.24
C THR A 260 -17.43 -1.14 3.69
N GLN A 261 -17.94 -2.36 3.91
CA GLN A 261 -18.02 -2.98 5.21
C GLN A 261 -17.49 -4.41 5.12
N ASP A 262 -16.76 -4.85 6.14
CA ASP A 262 -16.34 -6.25 6.26
C ASP A 262 -16.26 -6.69 7.73
N ILE A 263 -16.49 -7.98 7.97
CA ILE A 263 -16.37 -8.58 9.32
C ILE A 263 -14.91 -8.88 9.69
N SER A 264 -14.06 -9.09 8.69
CA SER A 264 -12.64 -9.41 8.86
C SER A 264 -11.79 -8.15 8.84
N SER A 265 -11.20 -7.84 10.00
CA SER A 265 -10.20 -6.77 10.14
C SER A 265 -8.93 -6.97 9.30
N LYS A 266 -8.70 -8.17 8.74
CA LYS A 266 -7.61 -8.41 7.80
C LYS A 266 -7.93 -7.84 6.42
N SER A 267 -9.16 -8.02 5.98
CA SER A 267 -9.59 -7.68 4.63
C SER A 267 -9.75 -6.15 4.46
N THR A 268 -10.21 -5.47 5.51
CA THR A 268 -10.38 -4.00 5.54
C THR A 268 -9.09 -3.21 5.34
N ARG A 269 -7.92 -3.78 5.68
CA ARG A 269 -6.60 -3.14 5.45
C ARG A 269 -6.25 -2.96 3.98
N PHE A 270 -6.96 -3.66 3.09
CA PHE A 270 -6.70 -3.63 1.65
C PHE A 270 -7.64 -2.70 0.89
N CYS A 271 -8.61 -2.10 1.59
CA CYS A 271 -9.55 -1.11 1.03
C CYS A 271 -9.06 0.35 1.18
N VAL A 272 -7.81 0.54 1.64
CA VAL A 272 -7.18 1.84 1.95
C VAL A 272 -6.37 2.33 0.75
#